data_AF-A0A7H0GR95-F1
#
_entry.id   AF-A0A7H0GR95-F1
#
_cell.length_a   1.000
_cell.length_b   1.000
_cell.length_c   1.000
_cell.angle_alpha   90.00
_cell.angle_beta   90.00
_cell.angle_gamma   90.00
#
_symmetry.space_group_name_H-M   'P 1'
#
loop_
_entity.id
_entity.type
_entity.pdbx_description
1 polymer ?
#
loop_
_entity_poly.entity_id
_entity_poly.type
_entity_poly.pdbx_seq_one_letter_code
_entity_poly.pdbx_strand_id
1 'polypeptide(L)'
;MAEHQGKLWGQIDYEITPVDATAVPAHLTGFRTIFSAFHHFTPAAAEAILADAVRQGAGIGVFEGAGKHWHEILLAWTILPIMQVMATPFMPPFRLSRLFFTFIIPLIPFCTIWDGTVSILRMYPTDRLLALACKADLGANLSGGPVK
;
A
#
# COMPACT_ATOMS: atom_id res chain seq x y z
N MET A 1 2.13 -31.54 -5.30
CA MET A 1 2.71 -30.23 -4.95
C MET A 1 1.77 -29.19 -5.53
N ALA A 2 1.08 -28.42 -4.69
CA ALA A 2 0.05 -27.49 -5.14
C ALA A 2 0.70 -26.30 -5.86
N GLU A 3 0.25 -26.00 -7.07
CA GLU A 3 0.71 -24.88 -7.89
C GLU A 3 0.35 -23.57 -7.17
N HIS A 4 1.34 -22.96 -6.51
CA HIS A 4 1.18 -21.73 -5.70
C HIS A 4 1.33 -20.45 -6.55
N GLN A 5 1.88 -20.57 -7.76
CA GLN A 5 2.20 -19.45 -8.64
C GLN A 5 1.39 -19.51 -9.93
N GLY A 6 0.82 -18.37 -10.31
CA GLY A 6 0.18 -18.18 -11.61
C GLY A 6 0.95 -17.17 -12.46
N LYS A 7 0.63 -17.14 -13.76
CA LYS A 7 1.24 -16.21 -14.72
C LYS A 7 0.19 -15.27 -15.31
N LEU A 8 0.42 -13.96 -15.19
CA LEU A 8 -0.34 -12.93 -15.91
C LEU A 8 0.40 -12.59 -17.20
N TRP A 9 -0.32 -12.17 -18.24
CA TRP A 9 0.23 -11.93 -19.59
C TRP A 9 1.58 -11.17 -19.56
N GLY A 10 2.66 -11.82 -20.06
CA GLY A 10 4.02 -11.26 -20.04
C GLY A 10 5.00 -11.96 -19.08
N GLN A 11 5.89 -11.18 -18.46
CA GLN A 11 6.95 -11.61 -17.53
C GLN A 11 6.58 -11.41 -16.04
N ILE A 12 5.28 -11.27 -15.73
CA ILE A 12 4.80 -11.02 -14.36
C ILE A 12 4.18 -12.31 -13.80
N ASP A 13 4.81 -12.84 -12.76
CA ASP A 13 4.31 -13.97 -11.99
C ASP A 13 3.60 -13.46 -10.72
N TYR A 14 2.63 -14.22 -10.22
CA TYR A 14 1.87 -13.86 -9.01
C TYR A 14 1.62 -15.06 -8.11
N GLU A 15 1.48 -14.79 -6.81
CA GLU A 15 1.09 -15.79 -5.82
C GLU A 15 -0.45 -15.92 -5.79
N ILE A 16 -0.95 -17.14 -5.98
CA ILE A 16 -2.41 -17.41 -6.00
C ILE A 16 -2.98 -17.37 -4.58
N THR A 17 -2.14 -17.71 -3.60
CA THR A 17 -2.52 -17.69 -2.19
C THR A 17 -2.26 -16.31 -1.55
N PRO A 18 -3.12 -15.85 -0.63
CA PRO A 18 -2.84 -14.63 0.11
C PRO A 18 -1.52 -14.73 0.87
N VAL A 19 -0.67 -13.71 0.75
CA VAL A 19 0.61 -13.61 1.45
C VAL A 19 0.48 -12.65 2.63
N ASP A 20 0.85 -13.12 3.82
CA ASP A 20 1.02 -12.25 4.98
C ASP A 20 2.31 -11.41 4.81
N ALA A 21 2.16 -10.09 4.68
CA ALA A 21 3.28 -9.18 4.53
C ALA A 21 4.23 -9.15 5.74
N THR A 22 3.76 -9.59 6.92
CA THR A 22 4.56 -9.68 8.15
C THR A 22 5.37 -10.98 8.23
N ALA A 23 5.12 -11.94 7.32
CA ALA A 23 5.74 -13.25 7.30
C ALA A 23 5.82 -13.78 5.86
N VAL A 24 6.58 -13.10 5.00
CA VAL A 24 6.66 -13.44 3.57
C VAL A 24 7.30 -14.83 3.40
N PRO A 25 6.69 -15.76 2.64
CA PRO A 25 7.27 -17.08 2.41
C PRO A 25 8.67 -17.02 1.78
N ALA A 26 9.60 -17.85 2.26
CA ALA A 26 11.00 -17.86 1.82
C ALA A 26 11.21 -18.18 0.32
N HIS A 27 10.22 -18.75 -0.35
CA HIS A 27 10.28 -19.01 -1.79
C HIS A 27 10.06 -17.74 -2.63
N LEU A 28 9.47 -16.69 -2.06
CA LEU A 28 9.33 -15.37 -2.70
C LEU A 28 10.61 -14.57 -2.45
N THR A 29 11.49 -14.57 -3.45
CA THR A 29 12.83 -13.96 -3.36
C THR A 29 12.90 -12.61 -4.07
N GLY A 30 13.96 -11.84 -3.82
CA GLY A 30 14.22 -10.57 -4.49
C GLY A 30 13.97 -9.34 -3.62
N PHE A 31 13.81 -8.19 -4.26
CA PHE A 31 13.59 -6.89 -3.60
C PHE A 31 12.09 -6.65 -3.41
N ARG A 32 11.68 -6.35 -2.18
CA ARG A 32 10.29 -6.12 -1.80
C ARG A 32 9.93 -4.66 -2.05
N THR A 33 8.77 -4.40 -2.63
CA THR A 33 8.26 -3.03 -2.82
C THR A 33 6.84 -2.91 -2.29
N ILE A 34 6.55 -1.80 -1.62
CA ILE A 34 5.20 -1.43 -1.18
C ILE A 34 4.93 -0.01 -1.68
N PHE A 35 3.94 0.13 -2.57
CA PHE A 35 3.53 1.41 -3.14
C PHE A 35 2.15 1.80 -2.61
N SER A 36 2.03 2.96 -1.97
CA SER A 36 0.75 3.56 -1.56
C SER A 36 -0.19 2.61 -0.79
N ALA A 37 0.38 1.73 0.05
CA ALA A 37 -0.37 0.77 0.86
C ALA A 37 0.17 0.63 2.29
N PHE A 38 1.35 1.17 2.60
CA PHE A 38 1.99 1.02 3.90
C PHE A 38 1.18 1.70 5.02
N HIS A 39 0.46 2.77 4.67
CA HIS A 39 -0.44 3.49 5.56
C HIS A 39 -1.69 2.70 6.02
N HIS A 40 -1.94 1.52 5.46
CA HIS A 40 -2.98 0.60 5.96
C HIS A 40 -2.51 -0.24 7.14
N PHE A 41 -1.20 -0.40 7.35
CA PHE A 41 -0.67 -1.21 8.44
C PHE A 41 -0.59 -0.39 9.73
N THR A 42 -0.95 -1.02 10.85
CA THR A 42 -0.70 -0.46 12.18
C THR A 42 0.81 -0.32 12.42
N PRO A 43 1.26 0.55 13.35
CA PRO A 43 2.70 0.70 13.61
C PRO A 43 3.40 -0.62 13.94
N ALA A 44 2.73 -1.51 14.69
CA ALA A 44 3.25 -2.83 15.02
C ALA A 44 3.37 -3.75 13.79
N ALA A 45 2.37 -3.75 12.90
CA ALA A 45 2.42 -4.54 11.67
C ALA A 45 3.46 -3.97 10.69
N ALA A 46 3.54 -2.64 10.55
CA ALA A 46 4.55 -1.97 9.74
C ALA A 46 5.98 -2.32 10.19
N GLU A 47 6.23 -2.30 11.51
CA GLU A 47 7.51 -2.76 12.07
C GLU A 47 7.76 -4.24 11.78
N ALA A 48 6.75 -5.10 11.94
CA ALA A 48 6.89 -6.53 11.67
C ALA A 48 7.22 -6.83 10.19
N ILE A 49 6.64 -6.09 9.24
CA ILE A 49 6.97 -6.18 7.80
C ILE A 49 8.45 -5.86 7.56
N LEU A 50 8.93 -4.75 8.13
CA LEU A 50 10.33 -4.35 7.98
C LEU A 50 11.27 -5.35 8.66
N ALA A 51 10.91 -5.83 9.86
CA ALA A 51 11.69 -6.82 10.59
C ALA A 51 11.75 -8.17 9.87
N ASP A 52 10.67 -8.59 9.21
CA ASP A 52 10.66 -9.79 8.36
C ASP A 52 11.61 -9.65 7.17
N ALA A 53 11.62 -8.49 6.50
CA ALA A 53 12.56 -8.23 5.41
C ALA A 53 14.02 -8.28 5.90
N VAL A 54 14.34 -7.65 7.03
CA VAL A 54 15.67 -7.69 7.66
C VAL A 54 16.06 -9.13 8.01
N ARG A 55 15.19 -9.87 8.70
CA ARG A 55 15.44 -11.28 9.10
C ARG A 55 15.74 -12.18 7.91
N GLN A 56 15.06 -11.96 6.78
CA GLN A 56 15.28 -12.72 5.55
C GLN A 56 16.43 -12.17 4.69
N GLY A 57 17.08 -11.08 5.11
CA GLY A 57 18.14 -10.42 4.35
C GLY A 57 17.66 -9.86 3.00
N ALA A 58 16.37 -9.57 2.88
CA ALA A 58 15.74 -9.05 1.68
C ALA A 58 15.67 -7.52 1.73
N GLY A 59 16.08 -6.86 0.63
CA GLY A 59 15.89 -5.41 0.50
C GLY A 59 14.39 -5.07 0.42
N ILE A 60 14.00 -3.95 1.01
CA ILE A 60 12.61 -3.45 0.98
C ILE A 60 12.55 -1.95 0.70
N GLY A 61 11.67 -1.54 -0.21
CA GLY A 61 11.38 -0.15 -0.54
C GLY A 61 9.92 0.18 -0.28
N VAL A 62 9.67 1.18 0.58
CA VAL A 62 8.32 1.69 0.87
C VAL A 62 8.17 3.07 0.22
N PHE A 63 7.20 3.20 -0.67
CA PHE A 63 6.93 4.41 -1.45
C PHE A 63 5.52 4.93 -1.13
N GLU A 64 5.48 5.99 -0.32
CA GLU A 64 4.25 6.60 0.21
C GLU A 64 4.24 8.11 -0.03
N GLY A 65 3.03 8.70 -0.02
CA GLY A 65 2.86 10.15 0.08
C GLY A 65 3.33 10.60 1.47
N ALA A 66 4.57 11.07 1.58
CA ALA A 66 5.22 11.24 2.88
C ALA A 66 4.88 12.55 3.60
N GLY A 67 4.09 13.44 2.98
CA GLY A 67 4.00 14.84 3.40
C GLY A 67 3.00 15.15 4.51
N LYS A 68 1.85 14.47 4.52
CA LYS A 68 0.64 14.94 5.23
C LYS A 68 0.39 16.43 5.00
N HIS A 69 0.67 16.90 3.80
CA HIS A 69 0.62 18.32 3.52
C HIS A 69 -0.81 18.73 3.21
N TRP A 70 -1.18 19.96 3.58
CA TRP A 70 -2.52 20.49 3.31
C TRP A 70 -2.85 20.47 1.80
N HIS A 71 -1.84 20.58 0.93
CA HIS A 71 -2.03 20.54 -0.52
C HIS A 71 -2.39 19.13 -1.02
N GLU A 72 -1.91 18.07 -0.36
CA GLU A 72 -2.31 16.68 -0.67
C GLU A 72 -3.78 16.48 -0.34
N ILE A 73 -4.24 17.04 0.79
CA ILE A 73 -5.66 17.04 1.17
C ILE A 73 -6.48 17.84 0.15
N LEU A 74 -6.01 19.02 -0.24
CA LEU A 74 -6.67 19.81 -1.28
C LEU A 74 -6.78 19.05 -2.60
N LEU A 75 -5.72 18.35 -3.01
CA LEU A 75 -5.70 17.49 -4.19
C LEU A 75 -6.76 16.38 -4.08
N ALA A 76 -6.83 15.72 -2.91
CA ALA A 76 -7.83 14.69 -2.64
C ALA A 76 -9.27 15.22 -2.65
N TRP A 77 -9.47 16.49 -2.30
CA TRP A 77 -10.80 17.12 -2.28
C TRP A 77 -11.23 17.68 -3.63
N THR A 78 -10.29 17.94 -4.53
CA THR A 78 -10.55 18.63 -5.80
C THR A 78 -10.22 17.77 -7.00
N ILE A 79 -8.95 17.54 -7.29
CA ILE A 79 -8.51 16.87 -8.51
C ILE A 79 -8.96 15.41 -8.54
N LEU A 80 -8.85 14.67 -7.43
CA LEU A 80 -9.27 13.26 -7.40
C LEU A 80 -10.76 13.05 -7.73
N PRO A 81 -11.73 13.71 -7.05
CA PRO A 81 -13.14 13.54 -7.37
C PRO A 81 -13.49 14.09 -8.75
N ILE A 82 -12.85 15.16 -9.23
CA ILE A 82 -13.08 15.67 -10.60
C ILE A 82 -12.65 14.61 -11.63
N MET A 83 -11.44 14.09 -11.51
CA MET A 83 -10.94 13.04 -12.40
C MET A 83 -11.81 11.78 -12.31
N GLN A 84 -12.25 11.40 -11.11
CA GLN A 84 -13.16 10.28 -10.88
C GLN A 84 -14.50 10.50 -11.59
N VAL A 85 -15.14 11.65 -11.43
CA VAL A 85 -16.41 11.98 -12.11
C VAL A 85 -16.26 11.93 -13.64
N MET A 86 -15.18 12.49 -14.17
CA MET A 86 -14.89 12.49 -15.61
C MET A 86 -14.62 11.08 -16.16
N ALA A 87 -13.92 10.24 -15.40
CA ALA A 87 -13.54 8.89 -15.83
C ALA A 87 -14.67 7.86 -15.62
N THR A 88 -15.56 8.08 -14.65
CA THR A 88 -16.66 7.17 -14.27
C THR A 88 -17.51 6.62 -15.43
N PRO A 89 -17.92 7.41 -16.45
CA PRO A 89 -18.68 6.86 -17.58
C PRO A 89 -17.88 5.87 -18.45
N PHE A 90 -16.55 5.90 -18.39
CA PHE A 90 -15.66 5.05 -19.20
C PHE A 90 -15.07 3.86 -18.44
N MET A 91 -15.30 3.75 -17.12
CA MET A 91 -14.74 2.68 -16.29
C MET A 91 -15.44 1.32 -16.53
N PRO A 92 -14.74 0.23 -16.84
CA PRO A 92 -15.32 -1.11 -16.87
C PRO A 92 -15.41 -1.74 -15.46
N PRO A 93 -16.34 -2.69 -15.22
CA PRO A 93 -17.54 -2.92 -16.03
C PRO A 93 -18.48 -1.70 -15.93
N PHE A 94 -19.18 -1.38 -17.02
CA PHE A 94 -20.15 -0.28 -17.04
C PHE A 94 -21.37 -0.61 -16.18
N ARG A 95 -21.80 0.30 -15.31
CA ARG A 95 -22.94 0.12 -14.41
C ARG A 95 -23.75 1.42 -14.30
N LEU A 96 -25.04 1.37 -14.63
CA LEU A 96 -25.95 2.51 -14.49
C LEU A 96 -26.04 3.02 -13.04
N SER A 97 -25.99 2.10 -12.06
CA SER A 97 -25.94 2.47 -10.64
C SER A 97 -24.75 3.36 -10.31
N ARG A 98 -23.59 3.12 -10.93
CA ARG A 98 -22.39 3.96 -10.73
C ARG A 98 -22.61 5.38 -11.26
N LEU A 99 -23.28 5.54 -12.40
CA LEU A 99 -23.64 6.88 -12.92
C LEU A 99 -24.64 7.57 -11.99
N PHE A 100 -25.67 6.86 -11.54
CA PHE A 100 -26.66 7.39 -10.60
C PHE A 100 -26.02 7.91 -9.30
N PHE A 101 -25.16 7.10 -8.68
CA PHE A 101 -24.44 7.45 -7.45
C PHE A 101 -23.22 8.37 -7.66
N THR A 102 -22.97 8.82 -8.90
CA THR A 102 -21.93 9.82 -9.20
C THR A 102 -22.54 11.17 -9.57
N PHE A 103 -23.58 11.18 -10.41
CA PHE A 103 -24.15 12.40 -10.98
C PHE A 103 -25.46 12.85 -10.32
N ILE A 104 -26.30 11.94 -9.85
CA ILE A 104 -27.62 12.28 -9.27
C ILE A 104 -27.52 12.38 -7.75
N ILE A 105 -27.00 11.33 -7.12
CA ILE A 105 -26.69 11.31 -5.69
C ILE A 105 -25.18 11.16 -5.61
N PRO A 106 -24.38 12.22 -5.40
CA PRO A 106 -22.92 12.17 -5.52
C PRO A 106 -22.22 11.46 -4.35
N LEU A 107 -22.72 10.28 -3.99
CA LEU A 107 -22.20 9.42 -2.94
C LEU A 107 -20.78 8.96 -3.26
N ILE A 108 -20.49 8.57 -4.50
CA ILE A 108 -19.17 8.10 -4.90
C ILE A 108 -18.11 9.22 -4.75
N PRO A 109 -18.32 10.45 -5.30
CA PRO A 109 -17.41 11.57 -5.05
C PRO A 109 -17.16 11.84 -3.56
N PHE A 110 -18.19 11.82 -2.71
CA PHE A 110 -18.01 12.01 -1.27
C PHE A 110 -17.20 10.89 -0.62
N CYS A 111 -17.45 9.63 -1.00
CA CYS A 111 -16.65 8.50 -0.54
C CYS A 111 -15.19 8.63 -1.01
N THR A 112 -14.93 9.08 -2.23
CA THR A 112 -13.57 9.32 -2.75
C THR A 112 -12.84 10.40 -1.96
N ILE A 113 -13.50 11.52 -1.65
CA ILE A 113 -12.93 12.59 -0.82
C ILE A 113 -12.58 12.06 0.57
N TRP A 114 -13.53 11.36 1.20
CA TRP A 114 -13.32 10.76 2.53
C TRP A 114 -12.14 9.78 2.52
N ASP A 115 -12.13 8.84 1.58
CA ASP A 115 -11.10 7.81 1.45
C ASP A 115 -9.70 8.42 1.25
N GLY A 116 -9.57 9.37 0.32
CA GLY A 116 -8.31 10.09 0.09
C GLY A 116 -7.86 10.87 1.32
N THR A 117 -8.79 11.52 2.03
CA THR A 117 -8.47 12.25 3.27
C THR A 117 -7.94 11.31 4.36
N VAL A 118 -8.64 10.21 4.60
CA VAL A 118 -8.25 9.22 5.61
C VAL A 118 -6.92 8.55 5.26
N SER A 119 -6.69 8.26 3.98
CA SER A 119 -5.41 7.75 3.48
C SER A 119 -4.25 8.69 3.84
N ILE A 120 -4.35 9.97 3.47
CA ILE A 120 -3.33 10.99 3.78
C ILE A 120 -3.09 11.11 5.30
N LEU A 121 -4.16 11.15 6.09
CA LEU A 121 -4.03 11.25 7.55
C LEU A 121 -3.33 10.03 8.18
N ARG A 122 -3.46 8.85 7.57
CA ARG A 122 -2.83 7.61 8.03
C ARG A 122 -1.41 7.38 7.52
N MET A 123 -0.96 8.15 6.53
CA MET A 123 0.40 8.02 6.00
C MET A 123 1.47 8.16 7.09
N TYR A 124 2.62 7.53 6.89
CA TYR A 124 3.75 7.68 7.79
C TYR A 124 4.68 8.76 7.23
N PRO A 125 4.92 9.86 7.97
CA PRO A 125 5.94 10.84 7.61
C PRO A 125 7.33 10.18 7.48
N THR A 126 8.22 10.80 6.69
CA THR A 126 9.55 10.24 6.40
C THR A 126 10.36 9.92 7.65
N ASP A 127 10.35 10.78 8.66
CA ASP A 127 11.04 10.57 9.94
C ASP A 127 10.49 9.35 10.69
N ARG A 128 9.17 9.12 10.65
CA ARG A 128 8.53 7.96 11.26
C ARG A 128 8.88 6.68 10.52
N LEU A 129 8.93 6.70 9.19
CA LEU A 129 9.37 5.55 8.38
C LEU A 129 10.82 5.20 8.68
N LEU A 130 11.72 6.19 8.75
CA LEU A 130 13.12 5.97 9.11
C LEU A 130 13.27 5.40 10.53
N ALA A 131 12.50 5.90 11.49
CA ALA A 131 12.50 5.37 12.85
C ALA A 131 12.05 3.91 12.92
N LEU A 132 11.00 3.53 12.17
CA LEU A 132 10.55 2.13 12.08
C LEU A 132 11.62 1.23 11.44
N ALA A 133 12.27 1.68 10.37
CA ALA A 133 13.34 0.93 9.71
C ALA A 133 14.54 0.71 10.63
N CYS A 134 14.99 1.76 11.34
CA CYS A 134 16.08 1.65 12.32
C CYS A 134 15.72 0.70 13.46
N LYS A 135 14.49 0.76 13.97
CA LYS A 135 14.03 -0.14 15.03
C LYS A 135 14.00 -1.61 14.58
N ALA A 136 13.54 -1.87 13.35
CA ALA A 136 13.51 -3.22 12.78
C ALA A 136 14.92 -3.82 12.63
N ASP A 137 15.88 -3.00 12.18
CA ASP A 137 17.28 -3.40 12.05
C ASP A 137 17.94 -3.70 13.42
N LEU A 138 17.76 -2.81 14.41
CA LEU A 138 18.25 -3.01 15.77
C LEU A 138 17.64 -4.26 16.43
N GLY A 139 16.34 -4.50 16.26
CA GLY A 139 15.66 -5.67 16.79
C GLY A 139 16.24 -6.98 16.24
N ALA A 140 16.57 -7.00 14.94
CA ALA A 140 17.23 -8.15 14.32
C ALA A 140 18.63 -8.38 14.92
N ASN A 141 19.44 -7.32 15.07
CA ASN A 141 20.79 -7.39 15.65
C ASN A 141 20.79 -7.89 17.11
N LEU A 142 19.79 -7.51 17.92
CA LEU A 142 19.66 -7.97 19.30
C LEU A 142 19.19 -9.42 19.41
N SER A 143 18.42 -9.90 18.44
CA SER A 143 17.93 -11.30 18.40
C SER A 143 18.97 -12.32 17.91
N GLY A 144 20.21 -11.88 17.63
CA GLY A 144 21.27 -12.74 17.09
C GLY A 144 21.13 -13.04 15.61
N GLY A 145 20.41 -12.18 14.87
CA GLY A 145 20.36 -12.25 13.41
C GLY A 145 21.76 -12.14 12.80
N PRO A 146 21.98 -12.73 11.60
CA PRO A 146 23.29 -12.65 10.95
C PRO A 146 23.64 -11.19 10.69
N VAL A 147 24.66 -10.70 11.40
CA VAL A 147 25.30 -9.42 11.13
C VAL A 147 25.94 -9.52 9.75
N LYS A 148 25.46 -8.70 8.80
CA LYS A 148 26.15 -8.49 7.52
C LYS A 148 27.19 -7.39 7.65
#